data_AF-A0A3A9B1T2-F1
#
_entry.id   AF-A0A3A9B1T2-F1
#
_cell.length_a   1.000
_cell.length_b   1.000
_cell.length_c   1.000
_cell.angle_alpha   90.00
_cell.angle_beta   90.00
_cell.angle_gamma   90.00
#
_symmetry.space_group_name_H-M   'P 1'
#
loop_
_entity.id
_entity.type
_entity.pdbx_description
1 polymer ?
#
loop_
_entity_poly.entity_id
_entity_poly.type
_entity_poly.pdbx_seq_one_letter_code
_entity_poly.pdbx_strand_id
1 'polypeptide(L)'
;MVISMTAHISDDGLGREESVAEHTEKTTFLCAQKGKRCGLSKVMSLCGLFHDLGKNKQKFHDYLHEDESTRQKLRGSIAHASTGAKYIYDRYHGEEGCKKYMAEMISYAIAAHHGLFDCVGEVFNLKRIL
;
A
#
# COMPACT_ATOMS: atom_id res chain seq x y z
N MET A 1 1.68 27.15 -1.85
CA MET A 1 2.09 26.11 -2.82
C MET A 1 1.66 24.79 -2.21
N VAL A 2 0.71 24.06 -2.80
CA VAL A 2 0.38 22.71 -2.33
C VAL A 2 1.52 21.82 -2.82
N ILE A 3 2.35 21.32 -1.92
CA ILE A 3 3.41 20.38 -2.27
C ILE A 3 2.72 19.07 -2.64
N SER A 4 2.87 18.65 -3.89
CA SER A 4 2.44 17.32 -4.32
C SER A 4 3.43 16.31 -3.77
N MET A 5 2.97 15.37 -2.95
CA MET A 5 3.84 14.33 -2.38
C MET A 5 4.25 13.34 -3.48
N THR A 6 5.53 13.03 -3.54
CA THR A 6 6.12 12.08 -4.50
C THR A 6 5.90 10.64 -4.03
N ALA A 7 5.40 9.77 -4.90
CA ALA A 7 5.29 8.33 -4.64
C ALA A 7 6.42 7.51 -5.24
N HIS A 8 7.01 8.00 -6.33
CA HIS A 8 8.02 7.30 -7.10
C HIS A 8 8.87 8.27 -7.92
N ILE A 9 10.16 7.97 -8.06
CA ILE A 9 11.11 8.66 -8.95
C ILE A 9 11.61 7.62 -9.95
N SER A 10 11.65 7.94 -11.24
CA SER A 10 12.05 7.00 -12.27
C SER A 10 13.53 6.60 -12.20
N ASP A 11 13.80 5.30 -12.40
CA ASP A 11 15.16 4.75 -12.49
C ASP A 11 15.82 4.94 -13.88
N ASP A 12 15.21 5.71 -14.77
CA ASP A 12 15.68 5.95 -16.15
C ASP A 12 16.80 7.01 -16.24
N GLY A 13 17.26 7.53 -15.10
CA GLY A 13 18.27 8.59 -15.02
C GLY A 13 17.75 9.99 -15.32
N LEU A 14 16.46 10.16 -15.62
CA LEU A 14 15.84 11.46 -15.89
C LEU A 14 15.19 12.09 -14.66
N GLY A 15 15.13 11.37 -13.54
CA GLY A 15 14.59 11.89 -12.27
C GLY A 15 13.13 12.29 -12.35
N ARG A 16 12.31 11.62 -13.17
CA ARG A 16 10.90 11.96 -13.34
C ARG A 16 10.12 11.51 -12.13
N GLU A 17 9.42 12.44 -11.52
CA GLU A 17 8.60 12.20 -10.34
C GLU A 17 7.16 11.86 -10.73
N GLU A 18 6.61 10.88 -10.02
CA GLU A 18 5.18 10.56 -10.04
C GLU A 18 4.60 10.88 -8.67
N SER A 19 3.53 11.69 -8.65
CA SER A 19 2.86 12.04 -7.41
C SER A 19 2.09 10.86 -6.81
N VAL A 20 1.82 10.92 -5.50
CA VAL A 20 0.98 9.93 -4.82
C VAL A 20 -0.41 9.84 -5.44
N ALA A 21 -0.98 10.97 -5.88
CA ALA A 21 -2.30 10.99 -6.52
C ALA A 21 -2.30 10.24 -7.86
N GLU A 22 -1.37 10.56 -8.76
CA GLU A 22 -1.23 9.90 -10.07
C GLU A 22 -0.92 8.41 -9.91
N HIS A 23 0.01 8.06 -9.00
CA HIS A 23 0.37 6.69 -8.72
C HIS A 23 -0.83 5.87 -8.25
N THR A 24 -1.59 6.43 -7.30
CA THR A 24 -2.76 5.77 -6.73
C THR A 24 -3.85 5.59 -7.78
N GLU A 25 -4.18 6.63 -8.55
CA GLU A 25 -5.20 6.56 -9.59
C GLU A 25 -4.87 5.52 -10.65
N LYS A 26 -3.63 5.54 -11.17
CA LYS A 26 -3.14 4.58 -12.16
C LYS A 26 -3.19 3.14 -11.60
N THR A 27 -2.69 2.92 -10.39
CA THR A 27 -2.66 1.59 -9.77
C THR A 27 -4.06 1.07 -9.47
N THR A 28 -4.97 1.92 -8.96
CA THR A 28 -6.39 1.57 -8.79
C THR A 28 -7.02 1.15 -10.11
N PHE A 29 -6.83 1.93 -11.19
CA PHE A 29 -7.36 1.58 -12.50
C PHE A 29 -6.82 0.23 -13.00
N LEU A 30 -5.51 0.01 -12.94
CA LEU A 30 -4.89 -1.23 -13.39
C LEU A 30 -5.36 -2.45 -12.58
N CYS A 31 -5.49 -2.31 -11.26
CA CYS A 31 -6.05 -3.36 -10.41
C CYS A 31 -7.52 -3.65 -10.76
N ALA A 32 -8.32 -2.62 -11.04
CA ALA A 32 -9.70 -2.77 -11.51
C ALA A 32 -9.77 -3.60 -12.79
N GLN A 33 -8.94 -3.27 -13.79
CA GLN A 33 -8.92 -3.98 -15.08
C GLN A 33 -8.48 -5.44 -14.91
N LYS A 34 -7.42 -5.69 -14.13
CA LYS A 34 -6.94 -7.05 -13.86
C LYS A 34 -8.00 -7.89 -13.15
N GLY A 35 -8.70 -7.30 -12.17
CA GLY A 35 -9.73 -8.00 -11.40
C GLY A 35 -10.98 -8.36 -12.19
N LYS A 36 -11.24 -7.76 -13.36
CA LYS A 36 -12.36 -8.16 -14.23
C LYS A 36 -12.29 -9.64 -14.63
N ARG A 37 -11.07 -10.17 -14.82
CA ARG A 37 -10.84 -11.55 -15.28
C ARG A 37 -11.30 -12.62 -14.27
N CYS A 38 -11.46 -12.26 -13.00
CA CYS A 38 -11.87 -13.17 -11.93
C CYS A 38 -13.10 -12.66 -11.15
N GLY A 39 -13.81 -11.64 -11.66
CA GLY A 39 -14.97 -11.07 -10.98
C GLY A 39 -14.66 -10.23 -9.72
N LEU A 40 -13.38 -9.88 -9.48
CA LEU A 40 -12.91 -9.17 -8.29
C LEU A 40 -12.53 -7.70 -8.56
N SER A 41 -13.03 -7.09 -9.63
CA SER A 41 -12.66 -5.73 -10.06
C SER A 41 -12.75 -4.70 -8.93
N LYS A 42 -13.85 -4.66 -8.17
CA LYS A 42 -14.04 -3.71 -7.05
C LYS A 42 -13.08 -3.96 -5.89
N VAL A 43 -12.88 -5.22 -5.51
CA VAL A 43 -11.98 -5.60 -4.40
C VAL A 43 -10.54 -5.23 -4.76
N MET A 44 -10.09 -5.57 -5.97
CA MET A 44 -8.75 -5.23 -6.42
C MET A 44 -8.55 -3.72 -6.56
N SER A 45 -9.57 -2.98 -7.03
CA SER A 45 -9.54 -1.51 -7.07
C SER A 45 -9.33 -0.92 -5.67
N LEU A 46 -10.03 -1.46 -4.67
CA LEU A 46 -9.89 -1.04 -3.28
C LEU A 46 -8.47 -1.31 -2.76
N CYS A 47 -7.91 -2.50 -3.01
CA CYS A 47 -6.52 -2.79 -2.65
C CYS A 47 -5.57 -1.78 -3.30
N GLY A 48 -5.70 -1.50 -4.60
CA GLY A 48 -4.87 -0.52 -5.31
C GLY A 48 -5.01 0.90 -4.75
N LEU A 49 -6.22 1.31 -4.35
CA LEU A 49 -6.48 2.62 -3.77
C LEU A 49 -5.79 2.82 -2.41
N PHE A 50 -5.71 1.76 -1.61
CA PHE A 50 -5.17 1.84 -0.25
C PHE A 50 -3.72 1.35 -0.13
N HIS A 51 -3.13 0.71 -1.15
CA HIS A 51 -1.85 0.02 -0.99
C HIS A 51 -0.73 0.93 -0.46
N ASP A 52 -0.65 2.15 -0.98
CA ASP A 52 0.42 3.10 -0.71
C ASP A 52 -0.04 4.33 0.07
N LEU A 53 -1.15 4.23 0.82
CA LEU A 53 -1.67 5.35 1.61
C LEU A 53 -0.61 6.00 2.53
N GLY A 54 0.35 5.20 3.00
CA GLY A 54 1.45 5.68 3.85
C GLY A 54 2.50 6.54 3.15
N LYS A 55 2.54 6.58 1.80
CA LYS A 55 3.42 7.46 1.03
C LYS A 55 3.00 8.92 1.09
N ASN A 56 1.73 9.21 1.42
CA ASN A 56 1.23 10.58 1.57
C ASN A 56 1.68 11.23 2.90
N LYS A 57 2.99 11.21 3.18
CA LYS A 57 3.62 11.71 4.39
C LYS A 57 4.93 12.39 4.02
N GLN A 58 5.23 13.52 4.65
CA GLN A 58 6.48 14.26 4.45
C GLN A 58 7.71 13.35 4.61
N LYS A 59 7.73 12.50 5.66
CA LYS A 59 8.82 11.54 5.90
C LYS A 59 9.11 10.60 4.73
N PHE A 60 8.08 10.18 3.98
CA PHE A 60 8.27 9.32 2.81
C PHE A 60 8.78 10.11 1.61
N HIS A 61 8.24 11.32 1.39
CA HIS A 61 8.73 12.24 0.37
C HIS A 61 10.19 12.61 0.62
N ASP A 62 10.57 13.00 1.83
CA ASP A 62 11.95 13.33 2.20
C ASP A 62 12.88 12.14 1.93
N TYR A 63 12.48 10.93 2.36
CA TYR A 63 13.20 9.69 2.09
C TYR A 63 13.49 9.48 0.60
N LEU A 64 12.54 9.76 -0.31
CA LEU A 64 12.78 9.62 -1.74
C LEU A 64 13.83 10.60 -2.29
N HIS A 65 13.98 11.76 -1.64
CA HIS A 65 14.91 12.82 -2.06
C HIS A 65 16.28 12.75 -1.37
N GLU A 66 16.48 11.81 -0.46
CA GLU A 66 17.79 11.50 0.10
C GLU A 66 18.75 10.94 -0.97
N ASP A 67 20.05 11.02 -0.71
CA ASP A 67 21.06 10.40 -1.58
C ASP A 67 20.91 8.87 -1.62
N GLU A 68 21.42 8.23 -2.66
CA GLU A 68 21.26 6.79 -2.87
C GLU A 68 21.76 5.95 -1.67
N SER A 69 22.88 6.33 -1.06
CA SER A 69 23.45 5.60 0.07
C SER A 69 22.54 5.66 1.30
N THR A 70 21.90 6.81 1.52
CA THR A 70 20.92 7.01 2.60
C THR A 70 19.63 6.27 2.30
N ARG A 71 19.11 6.33 1.07
CA ARG A 71 17.93 5.55 0.66
C ARG A 71 18.12 4.05 0.85
N GLN A 72 19.28 3.51 0.48
CA GLN A 72 19.59 2.09 0.66
C GLN A 72 19.57 1.69 2.14
N LYS A 73 20.13 2.51 3.03
CA LYS A 73 20.11 2.27 4.50
C LYS A 73 18.70 2.35 5.10
N LEU A 74 17.85 3.22 4.55
CA LEU A 74 16.49 3.44 5.03
C LEU A 74 15.45 2.52 4.37
N ARG A 75 15.85 1.71 3.39
CA ARG A 75 14.94 0.81 2.67
C ARG A 75 14.26 -0.14 3.65
N GLY A 76 12.93 -0.11 3.67
CA GLY A 76 12.10 -0.93 4.56
C GLY A 76 11.92 -0.37 5.98
N SER A 77 12.67 0.66 6.41
CA SER A 77 12.47 1.31 7.71
C SER A 77 11.41 2.42 7.67
N ILE A 78 11.16 2.97 6.48
CA ILE A 78 10.12 3.98 6.27
C ILE A 78 8.78 3.29 6.01
N ALA A 79 7.96 3.22 7.06
CA ALA A 79 6.65 2.57 7.01
C ALA A 79 5.69 3.31 6.04
N HIS A 80 5.24 2.59 5.02
CA HIS A 80 4.20 3.05 4.10
C HIS A 80 3.16 1.94 3.85
N ALA A 81 3.63 0.70 3.67
CA ALA A 81 2.81 -0.41 3.21
C ALA A 81 1.65 -0.83 4.12
N SER A 82 1.84 -0.76 5.45
CA SER A 82 0.80 -1.18 6.40
C SER A 82 -0.26 -0.09 6.65
N THR A 83 -0.03 1.17 6.25
CA THR A 83 -0.90 2.30 6.64
C THR A 83 -2.32 2.12 6.10
N GLY A 84 -2.48 1.75 4.82
CA GLY A 84 -3.79 1.52 4.23
C GLY A 84 -4.46 0.24 4.74
N ALA A 85 -3.67 -0.81 4.99
CA ALA A 85 -4.17 -2.04 5.59
C ALA A 85 -4.75 -1.79 6.97
N LYS A 86 -4.03 -1.03 7.81
CA LYS A 86 -4.47 -0.67 9.16
C LYS A 86 -5.75 0.14 9.13
N TYR A 87 -5.87 1.09 8.19
CA TYR A 87 -7.09 1.87 8.02
C TYR A 87 -8.32 1.00 7.73
N ILE A 88 -8.21 0.04 6.81
CA ILE A 88 -9.30 -0.90 6.50
C ILE A 88 -9.60 -1.81 7.70
N TYR A 89 -8.57 -2.36 8.32
CA TYR A 89 -8.71 -3.26 9.47
C TYR A 89 -9.41 -2.57 10.64
N ASP A 90 -8.91 -1.42 11.09
CA ASP A 90 -9.47 -0.67 12.23
C ASP A 90 -10.95 -0.31 11.98
N ARG A 91 -11.32 -0.04 10.73
CA ARG A 91 -12.67 0.39 10.38
C ARG A 91 -13.67 -0.76 10.27
N TYR A 92 -13.25 -1.94 9.82
CA TYR A 92 -14.19 -3.01 9.42
C TYR A 92 -13.95 -4.36 10.10
N HIS A 93 -12.85 -4.56 10.85
CA HIS A 93 -12.60 -5.83 11.56
C HIS A 93 -13.60 -6.11 12.68
N GLY A 94 -14.26 -5.07 13.21
CA GLY A 94 -15.31 -5.20 14.23
C GLY A 94 -16.68 -5.63 13.69
N GLU A 95 -16.85 -5.72 12.36
CA GLU A 95 -18.08 -6.24 11.76
C GLU A 95 -18.24 -7.76 12.00
N GLU A 96 -19.41 -8.29 11.69
CA GLU A 96 -19.70 -9.72 11.85
C GLU A 96 -19.67 -10.50 10.52
N GLY A 97 -19.44 -11.80 10.62
CA GLY A 97 -19.52 -12.75 9.51
C GLY A 97 -18.57 -12.40 8.36
N CYS A 98 -19.06 -12.50 7.11
CA CYS A 98 -18.27 -12.34 5.89
C CYS A 98 -17.57 -10.99 5.78
N LYS A 99 -18.12 -9.92 6.36
CA LYS A 99 -17.53 -8.57 6.28
C LYS A 99 -16.19 -8.51 7.00
N LYS A 100 -16.10 -9.11 8.18
CA LYS A 100 -14.86 -9.20 8.95
C LYS A 100 -13.77 -9.91 8.16
N TYR A 101 -14.08 -11.10 7.64
CA TYR A 101 -13.12 -11.88 6.86
C TYR A 101 -12.69 -11.15 5.59
N MET A 102 -13.61 -10.47 4.91
CA MET A 102 -13.29 -9.64 3.75
C MET A 102 -12.35 -8.49 4.13
N ALA A 103 -12.61 -7.80 5.24
CA ALA A 103 -11.75 -6.72 5.74
C ALA A 103 -10.35 -7.23 6.07
N GLU A 104 -10.23 -8.39 6.72
CA GLU A 104 -8.95 -9.02 7.05
C GLU A 104 -8.18 -9.43 5.78
N MET A 105 -8.85 -10.07 4.81
CA MET A 105 -8.24 -10.47 3.53
C MET A 105 -7.72 -9.27 2.74
N ILE A 106 -8.53 -8.20 2.65
CA ILE A 106 -8.15 -6.96 1.96
C ILE A 106 -6.98 -6.29 2.68
N SER A 107 -7.03 -6.22 4.01
CA SER A 107 -5.96 -5.63 4.82
C SER A 107 -4.66 -6.41 4.65
N TYR A 108 -4.70 -7.75 4.65
CA TYR A 108 -3.53 -8.58 4.37
C TYR A 108 -2.98 -8.33 2.96
N ALA A 109 -3.84 -8.34 1.93
CA ALA A 109 -3.42 -8.10 0.56
C ALA A 109 -2.76 -6.73 0.38
N ILE A 110 -3.26 -5.70 1.07
CA ILE A 110 -2.65 -4.36 1.10
C ILE A 110 -1.30 -4.42 1.79
N ALA A 111 -1.20 -4.99 3.00
CA ALA A 111 0.05 -4.99 3.75
C ALA A 111 1.16 -5.76 3.02
N ALA A 112 0.81 -6.84 2.32
CA ALA A 112 1.76 -7.78 1.70
C ALA A 112 2.22 -7.38 0.29
N HIS A 113 1.93 -6.15 -0.18
CA HIS A 113 2.22 -5.77 -1.57
C HIS A 113 3.74 -5.66 -1.89
N HIS A 114 4.59 -5.59 -0.88
CA HIS A 114 6.06 -5.65 -1.03
C HIS A 114 6.66 -7.04 -0.74
N GLY A 115 5.83 -8.01 -0.36
CA GLY A 115 6.30 -9.35 0.01
C GLY A 115 5.29 -10.03 0.92
N LEU A 116 5.26 -11.37 0.85
CA LEU A 116 4.40 -12.16 1.72
C LEU A 116 4.95 -12.19 3.13
N PHE A 117 4.07 -12.08 4.12
CA PHE A 117 4.42 -12.34 5.51
C PHE A 117 4.40 -13.84 5.76
N ASP A 118 5.31 -14.33 6.59
CA ASP A 118 5.16 -15.68 7.13
C ASP A 118 3.98 -15.69 8.10
N CYS A 119 2.91 -16.35 7.65
CA CYS A 119 1.63 -16.41 8.35
C CYS A 119 1.32 -17.83 8.82
N VAL A 120 2.25 -18.78 8.65
CA VAL A 120 2.02 -20.19 8.99
C VAL A 120 2.36 -20.41 10.47
N GLY A 121 1.35 -20.32 11.30
CA GLY A 121 1.38 -20.66 12.72
C GLY A 121 -0.01 -21.07 13.20
N GLU A 122 -0.16 -21.50 14.46
CA GLU A 122 -1.45 -21.98 14.99
C GLU A 122 -2.57 -20.91 14.94
N VAL A 123 -2.23 -19.62 14.85
CA VAL A 123 -3.18 -18.51 14.76
C VAL A 123 -2.69 -17.44 13.78
N PHE A 124 -3.46 -17.19 12.72
CA PHE A 124 -3.28 -16.00 11.87
C PHE A 124 -3.59 -14.74 12.69
N ASN A 125 -2.59 -13.89 12.92
CA ASN A 125 -2.77 -12.65 13.68
C ASN A 125 -2.30 -11.43 12.88
N LEU A 126 -3.24 -10.84 12.15
CA LEU A 126 -2.99 -9.68 11.31
C LEU A 126 -2.48 -8.46 12.11
N LYS A 127 -2.77 -8.36 13.42
CA LYS A 127 -2.21 -7.29 14.27
C LYS A 127 -0.70 -7.31 14.40
N ARG A 128 -0.02 -8.40 14.02
CA ARG A 128 1.46 -8.48 13.99
C ARG A 128 2.04 -7.83 12.73
N ILE A 129 1.22 -7.63 11.71
CA ILE A 129 1.58 -7.12 10.38
C ILE A 129 1.17 -5.63 10.23
N LEU A 130 0.18 -5.19 11.01
CA LEU A 130 -0.38 -3.82 11.01
C LEU A 130 0.28 -2.93 12.07
#